data_AF-A0A6I6APF5-F1
#
_entry.id   AF-A0A6I6APF5-F1
#
_cell.length_a   1.000
_cell.length_b   1.000
_cell.length_c   1.000
_cell.angle_alpha   90.00
_cell.angle_beta   90.00
_cell.angle_gamma   90.00
#
_symmetry.space_group_name_H-M   'P 1'
#
loop_
_entity.id
_entity.type
_entity.pdbx_description
1 polymer ?
#
loop_
_entity_poly.entity_id
_entity_poly.type
_entity_poly.pdbx_seq_one_letter_code
_entity_poly.pdbx_strand_id
1 'polypeptide(L)' 'MKTSHWFVFSPYSPELNPIENHWHYLKSDFWSNRVYADFEALMDAAETAWHKACMDTDLKKTVCNTPYAVIS' A
#
# COMPACT_ATOMS: atom_id res chain seq x y z
N MET A 1 -18.14 -1.56 24.33
CA MET A 1 -18.84 -1.62 23.02
C MET A 1 -18.02 -0.78 22.06
N LYS A 2 -17.21 -1.38 21.17
CA LYS A 2 -16.37 -0.62 20.23
C LYS A 2 -17.32 0.00 19.21
N THR A 3 -17.46 1.31 19.22
CA THR A 3 -18.17 2.05 18.18
C THR A 3 -17.41 1.83 16.87
N SER A 4 -18.07 1.21 15.90
CA SER A 4 -17.59 1.11 14.53
C SER A 4 -17.58 2.52 13.95
N HIS A 5 -16.47 3.24 14.17
CA HIS A 5 -16.21 4.50 13.50
C HIS A 5 -15.93 4.17 12.04
N TRP A 6 -16.92 4.37 11.17
CA TRP A 6 -16.72 4.25 9.74
C TRP A 6 -15.69 5.29 9.30
N PHE A 7 -14.61 4.83 8.68
CA PHE A 7 -13.63 5.71 8.05
C PHE A 7 -14.29 6.31 6.81
N VAL A 8 -14.73 7.57 6.90
CA VAL A 8 -15.29 8.30 5.77
C VAL A 8 -14.12 8.70 4.88
N PHE A 9 -14.04 8.10 3.70
CA PHE A 9 -13.13 8.52 2.66
C PHE A 9 -13.86 9.45 1.70
N SER A 10 -13.32 10.65 1.48
CA SER A 10 -13.87 11.54 0.46
C SER A 10 -13.71 10.86 -0.91
N PRO A 11 -14.79 10.73 -1.71
CA PRO A 11 -14.65 10.20 -3.06
C PRO A 11 -13.63 11.04 -3.84
N TYR A 12 -12.78 10.38 -4.62
CA TYR A 12 -11.70 10.99 -5.42
C TYR A 12 -10.53 11.63 -4.65
N SER A 13 -10.33 11.29 -3.37
CA SER A 13 -9.18 11.76 -2.57
C SER A 13 -8.16 10.65 -2.22
N PRO A 14 -7.57 9.92 -3.20
CA PRO A 14 -6.61 8.81 -2.98
C PRO A 14 -5.51 9.15 -1.97
N GLU A 15 -5.10 10.41 -1.89
CA GLU A 15 -4.12 10.91 -0.94
C GLU A 15 -4.50 10.64 0.53
N LEU A 16 -5.79 10.58 0.86
CA LEU A 16 -6.29 10.32 2.21
C LEU A 16 -6.32 8.82 2.56
N ASN A 17 -6.01 7.93 1.62
CA ASN A 17 -6.09 6.48 1.82
C ASN A 17 -4.68 5.93 2.10
N PRO A 18 -4.40 5.50 3.35
CA PRO A 18 -3.06 5.04 3.74
C PRO A 18 -2.50 3.90 2.88
N ILE A 19 -3.38 3.10 2.27
CA ILE A 19 -2.96 1.99 1.40
C ILE A 19 -2.28 2.48 0.11
N GLU A 20 -2.59 3.69 -0.38
CA GLU A 20 -1.98 4.24 -1.59
C GLU A 20 -0.48 4.46 -1.41
N ASN A 21 -0.04 4.88 -0.21
CA ASN A 21 1.39 4.97 0.11
C ASN A 21 2.07 3.59 0.02
N HIS A 22 1.38 2.53 0.42
CA HIS A 22 1.90 1.16 0.31
C HIS A 22 2.02 0.71 -1.16
N TRP A 23 1.03 1.05 -2.00
CA TRP A 23 1.09 0.79 -3.44
C TRP A 23 2.23 1.55 -4.11
N HIS A 24 2.46 2.80 -3.72
CA HIS A 24 3.58 3.59 -4.20
C HIS A 24 4.92 2.93 -3.87
N TYR A 25 5.11 2.49 -2.61
CA TYR A 25 6.30 1.77 -2.18
C TYR A 25 6.55 0.49 -2.99
N LEU A 26 5.52 -0.35 -3.19
CA LEU A 26 5.65 -1.56 -4.01
C LEU A 26 6.06 -1.24 -5.45
N LYS A 27 5.44 -0.20 -6.03
CA LYS A 27 5.75 0.24 -7.39
C LYS A 27 7.16 0.79 -7.53
N SER A 28 7.66 1.56 -6.55
CA SER A 28 9.02 2.12 -6.58
C SER A 28 10.09 1.08 -6.30
N ASP A 29 9.92 0.26 -5.26
CA ASP A 29 11.01 -0.55 -4.72
C ASP A 29 11.04 -1.98 -5.27
N PHE A 30 9.89 -2.51 -5.69
CA PHE A 30 9.80 -3.89 -6.16
C PHE A 30 9.54 -4.02 -7.66
N TRP A 31 8.75 -3.13 -8.25
CA TRP A 31 8.29 -3.30 -9.63
C TRP A 31 8.89 -2.31 -10.63
N SER A 32 9.60 -1.28 -10.18
CA SER A 32 10.22 -0.29 -11.07
C SER A 32 11.38 -0.91 -11.85
N ASN A 33 11.57 -0.45 -13.09
CA ASN A 33 12.71 -0.79 -13.96
C ASN A 33 12.93 -2.31 -14.18
N ARG A 34 11.87 -3.10 -14.17
CA ARG A 34 11.91 -4.54 -14.47
C ARG A 34 11.18 -4.87 -15.76
N VAL A 35 11.69 -5.87 -16.47
CA VAL A 35 11.02 -6.50 -17.62
C VAL A 35 10.68 -7.92 -17.20
N TYR A 36 9.41 -8.31 -17.38
CA TYR A 36 8.93 -9.66 -17.09
C TYR A 36 8.85 -10.47 -18.38
N ALA A 37 9.21 -11.75 -18.32
CA ALA A 37 9.24 -12.62 -19.50
C ALA A 37 7.82 -12.95 -20.02
N ASP A 38 6.88 -13.14 -19.09
CA ASP A 38 5.48 -13.43 -19.37
C ASP A 38 4.60 -12.94 -18.20
N PHE A 39 3.29 -13.20 -18.31
CA PHE A 39 2.31 -12.81 -17.30
C PHE A 39 2.51 -13.53 -15.97
N GLU A 40 2.91 -14.81 -15.99
CA GLU A 40 3.11 -15.60 -14.79
C GLU A 40 4.29 -15.07 -13.96
N ALA A 41 5.39 -14.72 -14.63
CA ALA A 41 6.54 -14.08 -14.02
C ALA A 41 6.21 -12.70 -13.42
N LEU A 42 5.30 -11.94 -14.04
CA LEU A 42 4.81 -10.68 -13.48
C LEU A 42 3.98 -10.92 -12.21
N MET A 43 3.07 -11.89 -12.25
CA MET A 43 2.20 -12.21 -11.11
C MET A 43 3.00 -12.74 -9.91
N ASP A 44 3.95 -13.64 -10.14
CA ASP A 44 4.83 -14.17 -9.09
C ASP A 44 5.67 -13.07 -8.43
N ALA A 45 6.20 -12.14 -9.24
CA ALA A 45 6.93 -10.98 -8.72
C ALA A 45 6.03 -10.03 -7.92
N ALA A 46 4.77 -9.86 -8.32
CA ALA A 46 3.80 -9.07 -7.58
C ALA A 46 3.43 -9.71 -6.24
N GLU A 47 3.14 -11.01 -6.22
CA GLU A 47 2.81 -11.77 -5.02
C GLU A 47 3.99 -11.80 -4.04
N THR A 48 5.20 -12.09 -4.53
CA THR A 48 6.41 -12.12 -3.71
C THR A 48 6.68 -10.77 -3.05
N ALA A 49 6.56 -9.67 -3.80
CA ALA A 49 6.74 -8.33 -3.28
C ALA A 49 5.69 -7.98 -2.22
N TRP A 50 4.42 -8.29 -2.51
CA TRP A 50 3.31 -8.08 -1.59
C TRP A 50 3.48 -8.85 -0.28
N HIS A 51 3.81 -10.14 -0.35
CA HIS A 51 4.05 -10.96 0.84
C HIS A 51 5.20 -10.42 1.68
N LYS A 52 6.31 -10.02 1.05
CA LYS A 52 7.44 -9.44 1.78
C LYS A 52 7.06 -8.14 2.48
N ALA A 53 6.38 -7.23 1.80
CA ALA A 53 5.97 -5.95 2.36
C ALA A 53 4.89 -6.11 3.46
N CYS A 54 3.96 -7.04 3.29
CA CYS A 54 2.91 -7.32 4.27
C CYS A 54 3.43 -8.00 5.54
N MET A 55 4.50 -8.78 5.46
CA MET A 55 5.10 -9.42 6.63
C MET A 55 5.98 -8.45 7.44
N ASP A 56 6.48 -7.38 6.83
CA ASP A 56 7.24 -6.34 7.51
C ASP A 56 6.32 -5.37 8.27
N THR A 57 6.23 -5.57 9.58
CA THR A 57 5.34 -4.79 10.44
C THR A 57 5.79 -3.35 10.67
N ASP A 58 7.10 -3.08 10.62
CA ASP A 58 7.63 -1.74 10.83
C ASP A 58 7.53 -0.90 9.56
N LEU A 59 7.75 -1.51 8.40
CA LEU A 59 7.48 -0.91 7.10
C LEU A 59 6.00 -0.50 7.00
N LYS A 60 5.06 -1.40 7.30
CA LYS A 60 3.62 -1.10 7.25
C LYS A 60 3.26 0.10 8.12
N LYS A 61 3.78 0.17 9.35
CA LYS A 61 3.51 1.29 10.25
C LYS A 61 4.09 2.60 9.72
N THR A 62 5.27 2.54 9.12
CA THR A 62 5.97 3.72 8.61
C THR A 62 5.33 4.25 7.33
N VAL A 63 5.14 3.39 6.33
CA VAL A 63 4.66 3.76 5.00
C VAL A 63 3.18 4.13 5.02
N CYS A 64 2.36 3.41 5.78
CA CYS A 64 0.93 3.71 5.91
C CYS A 64 0.65 4.77 6.99
N ASN A 65 1.66 5.46 7.51
CA ASN A 65 1.43 6.56 8.45
C ASN A 65 0.91 7.80 7.70
N THR A 66 -0.31 8.22 8.00
CA THR A 66 -0.95 9.38 7.36
C THR A 66 -1.26 10.48 8.39
N PRO A 67 -0.24 11.18 8.93
CA PRO A 67 -0.45 12.20 9.96
C PRO A 67 -1.30 13.39 9.46
N TYR A 68 -1.40 13.55 8.15
CA TYR A 68 -2.18 14.58 7.46
C TYR A 68 -3.64 14.16 7.18
N ALA A 69 -4.01 12.89 7.37
CA ALA A 69 -5.37 12.40 7.16
C ALA A 69 -6.26 12.53 8.41
N VAL A 70 -5.72 13.13 9.48
CA VAL A 70 -6.50 13.49 10.67
C VAL A 70 -7.27 14.75 10.35
N ILE A 71 -8.59 14.63 10.25
CA ILE A 71 -9.49 15.77 10.05
C ILE A 71 -9.32 16.70 11.26
N SER A 72 -8.98 17.97 11.01
CA SER A 72 -8.96 19.05 12.01
C SER A 72 -10.35 19.36 12.55
#